data_AF-A0A1G0K759-F1
#
_entry.id   AF-A0A1G0K759-F1
#
_cell.length_a   1.000
_cell.length_b   1.000
_cell.length_c   1.000
_cell.angle_alpha   90.00
_cell.angle_beta   90.00
_cell.angle_gamma   90.00
#
_symmetry.space_group_name_H-M   'P 1'
#
loop_
_entity.id
_entity.type
_entity.pdbx_description
1 polymer ?
#
loop_
_entity_poly.entity_id
_entity_poly.type
_entity_poly.pdbx_seq_one_letter_code
_entity_poly.pdbx_strand_id
1 'polypeptide(L)'
;METGANGIAAGRTPPPGAVGPGAIVVLLWFMPLAGTQSGPDMQCKPVVEDRADQGWLRVRPHADAFLQCTLTREELASLLREFLHRPEHGAIRYQSLFLGRLVEYPWLSRYLAEQATVDPNWEAIGRRAQDGEINAFVRAIFTSADAIALLRALLDGTAYTVTGVSVEKVLVAPANSIGWLENSRTDLVPYDAMIHLNLQKE
;
A
#
# COMPACT_ATOMS: atom_id res chain seq x y z
N MET A 1 -24.52 6.11 50.02
CA MET A 1 -25.87 6.23 49.44
C MET A 1 -26.17 7.70 49.30
N GLU A 2 -26.64 8.06 48.11
CA GLU A 2 -26.96 9.39 47.62
C GLU A 2 -27.89 10.18 48.54
N THR A 3 -27.77 11.51 48.49
CA THR A 3 -28.82 12.49 48.10
C THR A 3 -28.29 13.87 48.46
N GLY A 4 -28.21 14.85 47.55
CA GLY A 4 -29.29 15.32 46.66
C GLY A 4 -30.02 16.44 47.41
N ALA A 5 -29.61 17.70 47.28
CA ALA A 5 -29.91 18.64 46.21
C ALA A 5 -31.10 19.59 46.55
N ASN A 6 -30.87 20.85 46.19
CA ASN A 6 -31.83 21.85 45.74
C ASN A 6 -32.74 22.53 46.77
N GLY A 7 -32.27 23.69 47.22
CA GLY A 7 -33.11 24.88 47.24
C GLY A 7 -32.97 25.64 45.91
N ILE A 8 -34.03 26.33 45.49
CA ILE A 8 -34.06 27.80 45.45
C ILE A 8 -35.43 28.23 44.90
N ALA A 9 -36.05 29.10 45.70
CA ALA A 9 -37.30 29.77 45.41
C ALA A 9 -37.07 31.10 44.69
N ALA A 10 -38.06 31.45 43.88
CA ALA A 10 -38.67 32.76 43.73
C ALA A 10 -37.79 34.00 43.46
N GLY A 11 -37.84 34.44 42.20
CA GLY A 11 -38.53 35.67 41.79
C GLY A 11 -38.09 37.02 42.38
N ARG A 12 -37.73 37.95 41.48
CA ARG A 12 -38.28 39.32 41.42
C ARG A 12 -37.72 40.07 40.21
N THR A 13 -38.63 40.73 39.50
CA THR A 13 -38.44 41.64 38.36
C THR A 13 -37.88 43.00 38.80
N PRO A 14 -37.05 43.67 37.97
CA PRO A 14 -36.76 45.09 38.10
C PRO A 14 -37.57 45.97 37.11
N PRO A 15 -37.76 47.27 37.43
CA PRO A 15 -38.64 48.23 36.74
C PRO A 15 -37.96 48.96 35.55
N PRO A 16 -38.73 49.76 34.76
CA PRO A 16 -38.29 50.28 33.47
C PRO A 16 -37.59 51.64 33.60
N GLY A 17 -36.50 51.80 32.84
CA GLY A 17 -35.78 53.06 32.68
C GLY A 17 -35.33 53.20 31.23
N ALA A 18 -35.94 54.16 30.54
CA ALA A 18 -35.61 54.57 29.17
C ALA A 18 -34.23 55.23 29.07
N VAL A 19 -33.64 55.19 27.87
CA VAL A 19 -32.99 56.28 27.09
C VAL A 19 -32.09 55.59 26.03
N GLY A 20 -32.29 55.90 24.74
CA GLY A 20 -31.51 55.38 23.60
C GLY A 20 -30.10 55.99 23.49
N PRO A 21 -29.44 56.09 22.32
CA PRO A 21 -29.69 55.52 20.99
C PRO A 21 -28.52 54.62 20.52
N GLY A 22 -28.70 53.88 19.42
CA GLY A 22 -27.58 53.25 18.72
C GLY A 22 -27.92 51.88 18.16
N ALA A 23 -28.41 51.85 16.93
CA ALA A 23 -28.47 50.63 16.16
C ALA A 23 -27.03 50.12 15.93
N ILE A 24 -26.62 49.11 16.68
CA ILE A 24 -25.44 48.31 16.35
C ILE A 24 -25.87 47.36 15.24
N VAL A 25 -25.57 47.75 13.99
CA VAL A 25 -25.59 46.82 12.87
C VAL A 25 -24.40 45.89 13.06
N VAL A 26 -24.65 44.70 13.61
CA VAL A 26 -23.68 43.61 13.59
C VAL A 26 -23.62 43.13 12.14
N LEU A 27 -22.67 43.68 11.38
CA LEU A 27 -22.21 43.09 10.13
C LEU A 27 -21.57 41.74 10.48
N LEU A 28 -22.39 40.69 10.49
CA LEU A 28 -21.92 39.32 10.40
C LEU A 28 -21.24 39.18 9.04
N TRP A 29 -19.94 39.45 9.00
CA TRP A 29 -19.08 38.94 7.95
C TRP A 29 -19.18 37.42 8.02
N PHE A 30 -20.00 36.86 7.13
CA PHE A 30 -19.82 35.48 6.69
C PHE A 30 -18.40 35.43 6.12
N MET A 31 -17.44 35.02 6.93
CA MET A 31 -16.22 34.44 6.39
C MET A 31 -16.72 33.22 5.61
N PRO A 32 -16.59 33.18 4.28
CA PRO A 32 -16.72 31.91 3.60
C PRO A 32 -15.71 31.00 4.29
N LEU A 33 -16.20 29.90 4.88
CA LEU A 33 -15.37 28.75 5.19
C LEU A 33 -14.52 28.56 3.95
N ALA A 34 -13.23 28.86 4.07
CA ALA A 34 -12.27 28.53 3.05
C ALA A 34 -12.47 27.03 2.83
N GLY A 35 -13.10 26.68 1.71
CA GLY A 35 -13.13 25.32 1.25
C GLY A 35 -11.70 24.84 1.33
N THR A 36 -11.49 23.71 1.99
CA THR A 36 -10.24 22.97 1.89
C THR A 36 -9.97 22.83 0.40
N GLN A 37 -9.09 23.67 -0.12
CA GLN A 37 -8.53 23.48 -1.44
C GLN A 37 -7.69 22.23 -1.28
N SER A 38 -8.25 21.09 -1.68
CA SER A 38 -7.45 19.95 -2.10
C SER A 38 -6.42 20.52 -3.06
N GLY A 39 -5.14 20.48 -2.66
CA GLY A 39 -4.03 20.75 -3.56
C GLY A 39 -4.16 19.85 -4.81
N PRO A 40 -3.38 20.11 -5.88
CA PRO A 40 -3.44 19.29 -7.08
C PRO A 40 -3.37 17.83 -6.67
N ASP A 41 -4.46 17.12 -6.96
CA ASP A 41 -4.61 15.68 -6.78
C ASP A 41 -3.33 15.01 -7.26
N MET A 42 -2.46 14.60 -6.33
CA MET A 42 -1.28 13.79 -6.63
C MET A 42 -1.78 12.38 -6.93
N GLN A 43 -2.47 12.23 -8.06
CA GLN A 43 -3.01 10.97 -8.52
C GLN A 43 -1.85 10.07 -8.91
N CYS A 44 -1.87 8.86 -8.36
CA CYS A 44 -0.88 7.86 -8.71
C CYS A 44 -0.93 7.56 -10.21
N LYS A 45 0.19 7.77 -10.92
CA LYS A 45 0.34 7.47 -12.35
C LYS A 45 1.31 6.31 -12.54
N PRO A 46 0.84 5.06 -12.45
CA PRO A 46 1.70 3.91 -12.62
C PRO A 46 2.20 3.79 -14.06
N VAL A 47 3.41 3.28 -14.21
CA VAL A 47 4.07 3.11 -15.50
C VAL A 47 4.82 1.78 -15.54
N VAL A 48 4.95 1.23 -16.75
CA VAL A 48 5.88 0.14 -17.04
C VAL A 48 7.03 0.74 -17.86
N GLU A 49 8.23 0.65 -17.30
CA GLU A 49 9.48 0.96 -17.98
C GLU A 49 9.94 -0.29 -18.74
N ASP A 50 10.31 -0.13 -20.00
CA ASP A 50 10.82 -1.21 -20.82
C ASP A 50 12.28 -1.03 -21.18
N ARG A 51 13.00 -2.15 -21.15
CA ARG A 51 14.37 -2.27 -21.63
C ARG A 51 14.42 -3.39 -22.63
N ALA A 52 13.77 -3.14 -23.77
CA ALA A 52 13.65 -4.10 -24.87
C ALA A 52 15.00 -4.66 -25.33
N ASP A 53 16.05 -3.82 -25.29
CA ASP A 53 17.44 -4.19 -25.58
C ASP A 53 18.03 -5.21 -24.60
N GLN A 54 17.50 -5.27 -23.38
CA GLN A 54 17.95 -6.15 -22.30
C GLN A 54 16.93 -7.21 -21.92
N GLY A 55 15.76 -7.22 -22.56
CA GLY A 55 14.72 -8.20 -22.32
C GLY A 55 14.08 -8.14 -20.93
N TRP A 56 14.01 -6.97 -20.28
CA TRP A 56 13.32 -6.83 -18.99
C TRP A 56 12.36 -5.64 -18.93
N LEU A 57 11.38 -5.77 -18.03
CA LEU A 57 10.38 -4.77 -17.69
C LEU A 57 10.53 -4.34 -16.24
N ARG A 58 10.12 -3.13 -15.91
CA ARG A 58 9.96 -2.68 -14.53
C ARG A 58 8.65 -1.97 -14.34
N VAL A 59 7.92 -2.32 -13.29
CA VAL A 59 6.75 -1.55 -12.87
C VAL A 59 7.19 -0.47 -11.90
N ARG A 60 6.57 0.71 -12.02
CA ARG A 60 6.65 1.76 -11.03
C ARG A 60 5.23 2.23 -10.68
N PRO A 61 4.87 2.28 -9.39
CA PRO A 61 3.59 2.84 -8.95
C PRO A 61 3.41 4.32 -9.32
N HIS A 62 4.52 5.02 -9.57
CA HIS A 62 4.52 6.40 -10.04
C HIS A 62 5.72 6.71 -10.94
N ALA A 63 5.52 7.57 -11.94
CA ALA A 63 6.59 8.05 -12.84
C ALA A 63 7.64 8.93 -12.12
N ASP A 64 7.19 9.76 -11.19
CA ASP A 64 8.04 10.47 -10.22
C ASP A 64 8.54 9.49 -9.15
N ALA A 65 9.86 9.43 -8.93
CA ALA A 65 10.51 8.54 -7.97
C ALA A 65 10.33 8.98 -6.50
N PHE A 66 9.92 10.23 -6.27
CA PHE A 66 9.76 10.78 -4.92
C PHE A 66 8.34 10.60 -4.37
N LEU A 67 7.38 10.22 -5.23
CA LEU A 67 6.01 9.97 -4.82
C LEU A 67 5.83 8.50 -4.45
N GLN A 68 5.31 8.27 -3.24
CA GLN A 68 5.00 6.94 -2.74
C GLN A 68 3.56 6.59 -3.11
N CYS A 69 3.42 5.60 -3.99
CA CYS A 69 2.13 5.08 -4.45
C CYS A 69 2.10 3.58 -4.25
N THR A 70 0.91 3.05 -4.06
CA THR A 70 0.67 1.60 -3.96
C THR A 70 -0.23 1.15 -5.10
N LEU A 71 -0.05 -0.09 -5.56
CA LEU A 71 -0.93 -0.70 -6.55
C LEU A 71 -1.69 -1.88 -5.96
N THR A 72 -2.99 -1.91 -6.23
CA THR A 72 -3.83 -3.10 -6.08
C THR A 72 -3.43 -4.16 -7.10
N ARG A 73 -3.94 -5.38 -6.91
CA ARG A 73 -3.71 -6.48 -7.85
C ARG A 73 -4.33 -6.16 -9.21
N GLU A 74 -5.52 -5.60 -9.20
CA GLU A 74 -6.33 -5.29 -10.38
C GLU A 74 -5.66 -4.18 -11.22
N GLU A 75 -5.17 -3.13 -10.57
CA GLU A 75 -4.41 -2.05 -11.23
C GLU A 75 -3.13 -2.57 -11.87
N LEU A 76 -2.35 -3.39 -11.14
CA LEU A 76 -1.13 -4.00 -11.68
C LEU A 76 -1.43 -4.90 -12.89
N ALA A 77 -2.43 -5.78 -12.77
CA ALA A 77 -2.83 -6.68 -13.84
C ALA A 77 -3.38 -5.92 -15.06
N SER A 78 -4.14 -4.85 -14.85
CA SER A 78 -4.62 -3.99 -15.94
C SER A 78 -3.46 -3.30 -16.66
N LEU A 79 -2.55 -2.70 -15.89
CA LEU A 79 -1.36 -2.01 -16.41
C LEU A 79 -0.49 -2.95 -17.26
N LEU A 80 -0.21 -4.16 -16.76
CA LEU A 80 0.64 -5.13 -17.46
C LEU A 80 -0.02 -5.63 -18.75
N ARG A 81 -1.33 -5.93 -18.73
CA ARG A 81 -2.06 -6.37 -19.93
C ARG A 81 -2.11 -5.28 -20.98
N GLU A 82 -2.49 -4.06 -20.59
CA GLU A 82 -2.50 -2.91 -21.49
C GLU A 82 -1.14 -2.69 -22.13
N PHE A 83 -0.07 -2.72 -21.32
CA PHE A 83 1.30 -2.59 -21.82
C PHE A 83 1.64 -3.69 -22.82
N LEU A 84 1.43 -4.97 -22.47
CA LEU A 84 1.88 -6.13 -23.26
C LEU A 84 1.04 -6.40 -24.52
N HIS A 85 -0.18 -5.87 -24.60
CA HIS A 85 -1.02 -5.97 -25.80
C HIS A 85 -0.69 -4.96 -26.89
N ARG A 86 0.15 -3.95 -26.60
CA ARG A 86 0.50 -2.97 -27.63
C ARG A 86 1.34 -3.61 -28.74
N PRO A 87 1.04 -3.34 -30.03
CA PRO A 87 1.69 -4.01 -31.16
C PRO A 87 3.22 -3.93 -31.16
N GLU A 88 3.80 -2.82 -30.70
CA GLU A 88 5.24 -2.60 -30.60
C GLU A 88 5.95 -3.62 -29.68
N HIS A 89 5.24 -4.21 -28.73
CA HIS A 89 5.78 -5.21 -27.80
C HIS A 89 5.52 -6.65 -28.24
N GLY A 90 4.77 -6.85 -29.34
CA GLY A 90 4.38 -8.16 -29.85
C GLY A 90 5.56 -9.04 -30.30
N ALA A 91 6.66 -8.46 -30.78
CA ALA A 91 7.85 -9.20 -31.22
C ALA A 91 8.92 -9.37 -30.14
N ILE A 92 8.88 -8.55 -29.09
CA ILE A 92 9.88 -8.55 -28.02
C ILE A 92 9.69 -9.80 -27.15
N ARG A 93 10.79 -10.35 -26.63
CA ARG A 93 10.79 -11.46 -25.66
C ARG A 93 11.37 -10.96 -24.33
N TYR A 94 10.49 -10.53 -23.44
CA TYR A 94 10.89 -10.22 -22.06
C TYR A 94 11.15 -11.51 -21.29
N GLN A 95 12.25 -11.54 -20.55
CA GLN A 95 12.67 -12.66 -19.70
C GLN A 95 12.48 -12.35 -18.22
N SER A 96 12.34 -11.07 -17.86
CA SER A 96 12.17 -10.64 -16.47
C SER A 96 11.21 -9.44 -16.36
N LEU A 97 10.43 -9.42 -15.28
CA LEU A 97 9.64 -8.29 -14.83
C LEU A 97 10.03 -7.96 -13.39
N PHE A 98 10.65 -6.80 -13.20
CA PHE A 98 10.98 -6.27 -11.89
C PHE A 98 9.78 -5.49 -11.32
N LEU A 99 9.18 -5.99 -10.24
CA LEU A 99 8.04 -5.33 -9.60
C LEU A 99 8.47 -4.13 -8.75
N GLY A 100 9.69 -4.12 -8.20
CA GLY A 100 10.03 -3.13 -7.18
C GLY A 100 9.88 -3.71 -5.78
N ARG A 101 9.53 -2.85 -4.82
CA ARG A 101 9.42 -3.22 -3.40
C ARG A 101 8.02 -3.73 -3.10
N LEU A 102 7.89 -4.81 -2.34
CA LEU A 102 6.58 -5.35 -1.96
C LEU A 102 5.71 -4.38 -1.17
N VAL A 103 6.29 -3.42 -0.43
CA VAL A 103 5.50 -2.37 0.23
C VAL A 103 4.73 -1.47 -0.74
N GLU A 104 5.11 -1.44 -2.02
CA GLU A 104 4.37 -0.78 -3.11
C GLU A 104 3.16 -1.62 -3.55
N TYR A 105 3.04 -2.85 -3.08
CA TYR A 105 1.96 -3.81 -3.36
C TYR A 105 1.45 -4.39 -2.04
N PRO A 106 0.61 -3.65 -1.27
CA PRO A 106 0.23 -4.05 0.09
C PRO A 106 -0.32 -5.47 0.20
N TRP A 107 -0.98 -5.97 -0.84
CA TRP A 107 -1.50 -7.33 -0.93
C TRP A 107 -0.41 -8.42 -1.02
N LEU A 108 0.74 -8.15 -1.66
CA LEU A 108 1.91 -9.06 -1.66
C LEU A 108 2.69 -8.96 -0.36
N SER A 109 2.88 -7.75 0.16
CA SER A 109 3.55 -7.50 1.44
C SER A 109 2.81 -8.22 2.58
N ARG A 110 1.48 -8.13 2.59
CA ARG A 110 0.62 -8.87 3.51
C ARG A 110 0.74 -10.38 3.34
N TYR A 111 0.62 -10.87 2.11
CA TYR A 111 0.78 -12.31 1.84
C TYR A 111 2.11 -12.83 2.39
N LEU A 112 3.23 -12.15 2.14
CA LEU A 112 4.54 -12.51 2.64
C LEU A 112 4.58 -12.60 4.17
N ALA A 113 4.13 -11.55 4.86
CA ALA A 113 4.16 -11.52 6.31
C ALA A 113 3.26 -12.59 6.94
N GLU A 114 2.05 -12.78 6.42
CA GLU A 114 1.11 -13.80 6.88
C GLU A 114 1.69 -15.21 6.72
N GLN A 115 2.26 -15.54 5.56
CA GLN A 115 2.91 -16.84 5.33
C GLN A 115 4.07 -17.07 6.32
N ALA A 116 4.90 -16.05 6.56
CA ALA A 116 6.00 -16.17 7.49
C ALA A 116 5.56 -16.37 8.96
N THR A 117 4.41 -15.82 9.37
CA THR A 117 3.92 -16.00 10.75
C THR A 117 3.53 -17.44 11.07
N VAL A 118 3.18 -18.24 10.06
CA VAL A 118 2.71 -19.61 10.22
C VAL A 118 3.72 -20.67 9.76
N ASP A 119 4.82 -20.26 9.11
CA ASP A 119 5.82 -21.17 8.57
C ASP A 119 6.88 -21.55 9.64
N PRO A 120 7.01 -22.83 10.02
CA PRO A 120 8.00 -23.27 11.00
C PRO A 120 9.46 -23.08 10.51
N ASN A 121 9.70 -23.02 9.20
CA ASN A 121 11.02 -22.72 8.66
C ASN A 121 11.44 -21.28 8.97
N TRP A 122 10.47 -20.35 9.00
CA TRP A 122 10.76 -18.99 9.44
C TRP A 122 11.13 -18.95 10.92
N GLU A 123 10.44 -19.70 11.77
CA GLU A 123 10.78 -19.75 13.21
C GLU A 123 12.23 -20.20 13.45
N ALA A 124 12.71 -21.14 12.62
CA ALA A 124 14.09 -21.63 12.67
C ALA A 124 15.12 -20.57 12.21
N ILE A 125 14.77 -19.75 11.23
CA ILE A 125 15.70 -18.81 10.54
C ILE A 125 15.63 -17.39 11.13
N GLY A 126 14.42 -16.86 11.36
CA GLY A 126 14.08 -15.45 11.60
C GLY A 126 14.66 -14.78 12.85
N ARG A 127 15.39 -15.51 13.71
CA ARG A 127 16.10 -14.92 14.86
C ARG A 127 17.58 -14.66 14.61
N ARG A 128 18.19 -15.25 13.57
CA ARG A 128 19.65 -15.23 13.33
C ARG A 128 20.05 -15.21 11.85
N ALA A 129 19.07 -15.09 10.95
CA ALA A 129 19.26 -15.29 9.52
C ALA A 129 20.32 -14.36 8.92
N GLN A 130 21.18 -14.93 8.09
CA GLN A 130 22.04 -14.15 7.19
C GLN A 130 21.22 -13.76 5.94
N ASP A 131 21.60 -12.66 5.27
CA ASP A 131 20.87 -12.12 4.11
C ASP A 131 20.50 -13.17 3.04
N GLY A 132 21.37 -14.15 2.80
CA GLY A 132 21.13 -15.22 1.83
C GLY A 132 20.01 -16.20 2.23
N GLU A 133 19.88 -16.51 3.52
CA GLU A 133 18.86 -17.42 4.04
C GLU A 133 17.47 -16.76 4.00
N ILE A 134 17.40 -15.46 4.30
CA ILE A 134 16.16 -14.69 4.22
C ILE A 134 15.69 -14.61 2.77
N ASN A 135 16.57 -14.28 1.82
CA ASN A 135 16.21 -14.24 0.40
C ASN A 135 15.72 -15.61 -0.09
N ALA A 136 16.37 -16.71 0.32
CA ALA A 136 15.96 -18.06 -0.03
C ALA A 136 14.58 -18.42 0.55
N PHE A 137 14.30 -18.04 1.79
CA PHE A 137 13.02 -18.23 2.44
C PHE A 137 11.89 -17.46 1.71
N VAL A 138 12.08 -16.17 1.47
CA VAL A 138 11.07 -15.35 0.76
C VAL A 138 10.87 -15.85 -0.67
N ARG A 139 11.93 -16.27 -1.36
CA ARG A 139 11.83 -16.93 -2.67
C ARG A 139 10.97 -18.19 -2.58
N ALA A 140 11.18 -19.04 -1.57
CA ALA A 140 10.41 -20.26 -1.39
C ALA A 140 8.90 -19.98 -1.29
N ILE A 141 8.50 -18.96 -0.50
CA ILE A 141 7.11 -18.49 -0.41
C ILE A 141 6.57 -18.13 -1.81
N PHE A 142 7.28 -17.28 -2.55
CA PHE A 142 6.81 -16.82 -3.87
C PHE A 142 6.94 -17.84 -5.01
N THR A 143 7.64 -18.96 -4.77
CA THR A 143 7.68 -20.11 -5.68
C THR A 143 6.70 -21.22 -5.31
N SER A 144 5.94 -21.06 -4.23
CA SER A 144 4.85 -21.99 -3.90
C SER A 144 3.79 -22.00 -5.01
N ALA A 145 3.04 -23.10 -5.11
CA ALA A 145 2.01 -23.25 -6.14
C ALA A 145 0.97 -22.12 -6.10
N ASP A 146 0.52 -21.75 -4.89
CA ASP A 146 -0.48 -20.70 -4.68
C ASP A 146 0.06 -19.32 -5.07
N ALA A 147 1.29 -19.00 -4.66
CA ALA A 147 1.92 -17.73 -5.03
C ALA A 147 2.15 -17.62 -6.53
N ILE A 148 2.65 -18.69 -7.17
CA ILE A 148 2.86 -18.71 -8.62
C ILE A 148 1.53 -18.58 -9.37
N ALA A 149 0.46 -19.25 -8.93
CA ALA A 149 -0.86 -19.10 -9.52
C ALA A 149 -1.36 -17.64 -9.43
N LEU A 150 -1.21 -17.03 -8.26
CA LEU A 150 -1.54 -15.63 -8.04
C LEU A 150 -0.71 -14.67 -8.92
N LEU A 151 0.58 -14.95 -9.13
CA LEU A 151 1.47 -14.13 -9.95
C LEU A 151 1.19 -14.31 -11.45
N ARG A 152 0.86 -15.53 -11.88
CA ARG A 152 0.44 -15.81 -13.27
C ARG A 152 -0.83 -15.07 -13.63
N ALA A 153 -1.79 -14.97 -12.70
CA ALA A 153 -3.03 -14.25 -12.91
C ALA A 153 -2.83 -12.76 -13.26
N LEU A 154 -1.69 -12.15 -12.91
CA LEU A 154 -1.35 -10.78 -13.33
C LEU A 154 -1.14 -10.64 -14.84
N LEU A 155 -0.79 -11.74 -15.52
CA LEU A 155 -0.45 -11.80 -16.94
C LEU A 155 -1.49 -12.56 -17.78
N ASP A 156 -2.62 -12.93 -17.18
CA ASP A 156 -3.69 -13.65 -17.87
C ASP A 156 -4.15 -12.88 -19.12
N GLY A 157 -4.29 -13.60 -20.23
CA GLY A 157 -4.65 -13.01 -21.53
C GLY A 157 -3.49 -12.34 -22.26
N THR A 158 -2.26 -12.38 -21.73
CA THR A 158 -1.04 -12.01 -22.47
C THR A 158 -0.34 -13.26 -23.01
N ALA A 159 0.69 -13.09 -23.84
CA ALA A 159 1.52 -14.20 -24.32
C ALA A 159 2.61 -14.62 -23.31
N TYR A 160 2.57 -14.11 -22.07
CA TYR A 160 3.61 -14.34 -21.06
C TYR A 160 3.09 -15.10 -19.86
N THR A 161 3.93 -15.97 -19.32
CA THR A 161 3.69 -16.69 -18.06
C THR A 161 4.84 -16.49 -17.09
N VAL A 162 4.53 -16.54 -15.79
CA VAL A 162 5.53 -16.53 -14.72
C VAL A 162 6.06 -17.95 -14.51
N THR A 163 7.37 -18.11 -14.62
CA THR A 163 8.07 -19.41 -14.45
C THR A 163 8.88 -19.51 -13.17
N GLY A 164 9.13 -18.38 -12.51
CA GLY A 164 9.89 -18.35 -11.27
C GLY A 164 10.01 -16.95 -10.71
N VAL A 165 10.66 -16.85 -9.56
CA VAL A 165 10.83 -15.60 -8.82
C VAL A 165 12.26 -15.51 -8.30
N SER A 166 12.86 -14.33 -8.43
CA SER A 166 14.11 -13.96 -7.75
C SER A 166 13.82 -12.86 -6.74
N VAL A 167 14.53 -12.92 -5.61
CA VAL A 167 14.29 -12.05 -4.45
C VAL A 167 15.60 -11.44 -3.98
N GLU A 168 15.59 -10.16 -3.66
CA GLU A 168 16.70 -9.46 -3.03
C GLU A 168 16.22 -8.44 -1.99
N LYS A 169 17.15 -7.98 -1.14
CA LYS A 169 16.96 -6.88 -0.18
C LYS A 169 15.70 -7.02 0.68
N VAL A 170 15.50 -8.21 1.24
CA VAL A 170 14.38 -8.45 2.16
C VAL A 170 14.55 -7.59 3.42
N LEU A 171 13.46 -6.93 3.83
CA LEU A 171 13.37 -6.25 5.11
C LEU A 171 12.46 -7.03 6.05
N VAL A 172 12.87 -7.05 7.31
CA VAL A 172 12.17 -7.70 8.40
C VAL A 172 11.84 -6.68 9.48
N ALA A 173 10.71 -6.86 10.15
CA ALA A 173 10.30 -6.04 11.28
C ALA A 173 9.53 -6.88 12.29
N PRO A 174 9.49 -6.51 13.58
CA PRO A 174 8.60 -7.16 14.55
C PRO A 174 7.16 -7.16 14.04
N ALA A 175 6.47 -8.29 14.11
CA ALA A 175 5.12 -8.41 13.56
C ALA A 175 4.16 -7.36 14.12
N ASN A 176 4.22 -7.09 15.43
CA ASN A 176 3.44 -6.06 16.10
C ASN A 176 3.81 -4.59 15.74
N SER A 177 4.90 -4.36 15.00
CA SER A 177 5.29 -3.03 14.52
C SER A 177 4.73 -2.71 13.13
N ILE A 178 4.20 -3.72 12.44
CA ILE A 178 3.62 -3.58 11.10
C ILE A 178 2.15 -3.23 11.26
N GLY A 179 1.80 -1.95 11.08
CA GLY A 179 0.48 -1.42 11.44
C GLY A 179 -0.73 -2.03 10.73
N TRP A 180 -0.54 -2.73 9.60
CA TRP A 180 -1.60 -3.42 8.85
C TRP A 180 -1.65 -4.93 9.10
N LEU A 181 -0.71 -5.47 9.88
CA LEU A 181 -0.63 -6.87 10.28
C LEU A 181 -1.18 -6.98 11.70
N GLU A 182 -2.42 -7.46 11.84
CA GLU A 182 -3.06 -7.63 13.14
C GLU A 182 -2.45 -8.82 13.90
N ASN A 183 -1.28 -8.61 14.50
CA ASN A 183 -0.53 -9.66 15.18
C ASN A 183 0.12 -9.11 16.46
N SER A 184 -0.11 -9.80 17.59
CA SER A 184 0.47 -9.43 18.89
C SER A 184 1.89 -9.94 19.08
N ARG A 185 2.39 -10.79 18.18
CA ARG A 185 3.72 -11.37 18.30
C ARG A 185 4.81 -10.32 18.06
N THR A 186 5.93 -10.51 18.74
CA THR A 186 7.10 -9.61 18.69
C THR A 186 8.23 -10.17 17.84
N ASP A 187 8.08 -11.37 17.27
CA ASP A 187 9.08 -11.94 16.38
C ASP A 187 9.16 -11.17 15.07
N LEU A 188 10.37 -11.12 14.52
CA LEU A 188 10.62 -10.52 13.22
C LEU A 188 9.87 -11.32 12.16
N VAL A 189 9.26 -10.66 11.19
CA VAL A 189 8.70 -11.26 9.99
C VAL A 189 9.15 -10.46 8.77
N PRO A 190 9.41 -11.11 7.62
CA PRO A 190 9.64 -10.39 6.38
C PRO A 190 8.36 -9.68 5.96
N TYR A 191 8.48 -8.43 5.56
CA TYR A 191 7.33 -7.63 5.11
C TYR A 191 7.60 -6.91 3.80
N ASP A 192 8.88 -6.76 3.43
CA ASP A 192 9.28 -6.13 2.19
C ASP A 192 10.39 -6.93 1.52
N ALA A 193 10.42 -6.88 0.19
CA ALA A 193 11.46 -7.46 -0.63
C ALA A 193 11.43 -6.81 -2.02
N MET A 194 12.56 -6.85 -2.72
CA MET A 194 12.60 -6.55 -4.14
C MET A 194 12.36 -7.84 -4.94
N ILE A 195 11.33 -7.85 -5.78
CA ILE A 195 10.87 -9.04 -6.50
C ILE A 195 11.08 -8.89 -8.01
N HIS A 196 11.73 -9.91 -8.60
CA HIS A 196 11.84 -10.10 -10.04
C HIS A 196 11.07 -11.36 -10.44
N LEU A 197 10.16 -11.25 -11.39
CA LEU A 197 9.44 -12.38 -11.97
C LEU A 197 10.19 -12.86 -13.21
N ASN A 198 10.48 -14.15 -13.28
CA ASN A 198 11.01 -14.77 -14.49
C ASN A 198 9.84 -14.99 -15.45
N LEU A 199 9.99 -14.50 -16.67
CA LEU A 199 8.97 -14.56 -17.71
C LEU A 199 9.35 -15.57 -18.78
N GLN A 200 8.36 -16.29 -19.27
CA GLN A 200 8.44 -17.05 -20.50
C GLN A 200 7.33 -16.61 -21.44
N LYS A 201 7.67 -16.43 -22.71
CA LYS A 201 6.70 -16.16 -23.77
C LYS A 201 6.29 -17.48 -24.43
N GLU A 202 5.00 -17.69 -24.61
CA GLU A 202 4.41 -18.83 -25.32
C GLU A 202 4.48 -18.67 -26.85
#